data_AF-A0A9N7MN34-F1
#
_entry.id   AF-A0A9N7MN34-F1
#
_cell.length_a   1.000
_cell.length_b   1.000
_cell.length_c   1.000
_cell.angle_alpha   90.00
_cell.angle_beta   90.00
_cell.angle_gamma   90.00
#
_symmetry.space_group_name_H-M   'P 1'
#
loop_
_entity.id
_entity.type
_entity.pdbx_description
1 polymer ?
#
loop_
_entity_poly.entity_id
_entity_poly.type
_entity_poly.pdbx_seq_one_letter_code
_entity_poly.pdbx_strand_id
1 'polypeptide(L)'
;MATPKQVTSLSQAYNSTTHLQSQHIVPLDFNSIRDLPESHVWTLQTADSSESAQYSVPVIDLTAPDVVGLVGNACREWGVFQVINHGVPLGLFDEVEAHSKRLFGLPAQQKHKVLRLPNESTGYGVARISPFFSKLMWHEGFTIMGGSAIEHAKQLWPLEYQEFW
;
A
#
# COMPACT_ATOMS: atom_id res chain seq x y z
N MET A 1 6.74 4.93 36.31
CA MET A 1 7.34 4.69 34.98
C MET A 1 6.65 3.48 34.39
N ALA A 2 5.82 3.67 33.35
CA ALA A 2 5.17 2.56 32.66
C ALA A 2 6.16 1.97 31.64
N THR A 3 6.39 0.67 31.71
CA THR A 3 7.21 -0.09 30.76
C THR A 3 6.49 -0.15 29.40
N PRO A 4 7.18 0.14 28.28
CA PRO A 4 6.58 -0.01 26.96
C PRO A 4 6.28 -1.49 26.69
N LYS A 5 5.02 -1.81 26.39
CA LYS A 5 4.61 -3.17 26.01
C LYS A 5 5.29 -3.55 24.70
N GLN A 6 6.02 -4.65 24.72
CA GLN A 6 6.66 -5.23 23.54
C GLN A 6 5.55 -5.70 22.58
N VAL A 7 5.48 -5.11 21.40
CA VAL A 7 4.52 -5.49 20.36
C VAL A 7 5.04 -6.74 19.65
N THR A 8 4.32 -7.86 19.71
CA THR A 8 4.81 -9.17 19.24
C THR A 8 4.30 -9.57 17.85
N SER A 9 3.44 -8.77 17.21
CA SER A 9 3.01 -8.97 15.82
C SER A 9 2.72 -7.67 15.08
N LEU A 10 2.81 -7.70 13.73
CA LEU A 10 2.41 -6.57 12.87
C LEU A 10 0.95 -6.16 13.11
N SER A 11 0.05 -7.13 13.30
CA SER A 11 -1.36 -6.85 13.60
C SER A 11 -1.53 -6.08 14.91
N GLN A 12 -0.77 -6.43 15.96
CA GLN A 12 -0.75 -5.68 17.22
C GLN A 12 -0.13 -4.29 17.06
N ALA A 13 0.91 -4.15 16.22
CA ALA A 13 1.53 -2.84 15.93
C ALA A 13 0.53 -1.88 15.29
N TYR A 14 -0.20 -2.35 14.28
CA TYR A 14 -1.25 -1.55 13.65
C TYR A 14 -2.36 -1.22 14.65
N ASN A 15 -2.85 -2.18 15.45
CA ASN A 15 -3.96 -1.96 16.39
C ASN A 15 -3.62 -1.02 17.56
N SER A 16 -2.37 -1.04 18.03
CA SER A 16 -1.91 -0.16 19.10
C SER A 16 -1.66 1.27 18.61
N THR A 17 -1.30 1.43 17.34
CA THR A 17 -1.03 2.73 16.72
C THR A 17 -2.31 3.37 16.14
N THR A 18 -3.29 2.58 15.67
CA THR A 18 -4.61 3.08 15.21
C THR A 18 -5.40 3.79 16.30
N HIS A 19 -5.23 3.42 17.57
CA HIS A 19 -5.91 4.08 18.69
C HIS A 19 -5.43 5.52 18.92
N LEU A 20 -4.29 5.92 18.34
CA LEU A 20 -3.70 7.26 18.54
C LEU A 20 -4.06 8.27 17.43
N GLN A 21 -4.57 7.86 16.26
CA GLN A 21 -4.77 8.78 15.12
C GLN A 21 -5.97 8.42 14.21
N SER A 22 -7.14 8.12 14.79
CA SER A 22 -8.39 7.83 14.06
C SER A 22 -8.95 8.99 13.22
N GLN A 23 -8.25 10.13 13.09
CA GLN A 23 -8.85 11.36 12.55
C GLN A 23 -8.69 11.54 11.03
N HIS A 24 -7.86 10.75 10.32
CA HIS A 24 -7.60 10.98 8.89
C HIS A 24 -7.53 9.69 8.07
N ILE A 25 -8.67 9.04 7.86
CA ILE A 25 -8.81 7.88 6.96
C ILE A 25 -9.02 8.33 5.51
N VAL A 26 -9.71 9.45 5.34
CA VAL A 26 -10.05 10.03 4.04
C VAL A 26 -8.77 10.57 3.38
N PRO A 27 -8.41 10.10 2.17
CA PRO A 27 -7.27 10.64 1.43
C PRO A 27 -7.47 12.09 1.05
N LEU A 28 -6.37 12.77 0.71
CA LEU A 28 -6.41 14.13 0.21
C LEU A 28 -7.19 14.18 -1.12
N ASP A 29 -8.16 15.09 -1.23
CA ASP A 29 -8.81 15.33 -2.52
C ASP A 29 -7.92 16.22 -3.39
N PHE A 30 -7.14 15.57 -4.26
CA PHE A 30 -6.19 16.21 -5.17
C PHE A 30 -6.83 17.24 -6.11
N ASN A 31 -8.14 17.17 -6.37
CA ASN A 31 -8.82 18.14 -7.21
C ASN A 31 -9.21 19.42 -6.45
N SER A 32 -9.21 19.38 -5.12
CA SER A 32 -9.68 20.49 -4.27
C SER A 32 -8.53 21.39 -3.76
N ILE A 33 -7.30 20.89 -3.79
CA ILE A 33 -6.12 21.55 -3.24
C ILE A 33 -5.43 22.43 -4.27
N ARG A 34 -4.93 23.59 -3.83
CA ARG A 34 -4.14 24.52 -4.67
C ARG A 34 -2.66 24.46 -4.36
N ASP A 35 -2.33 24.26 -3.09
CA ASP A 35 -0.98 24.26 -2.55
C ASP A 35 -0.71 22.96 -1.79
N LEU A 36 0.57 22.58 -1.68
CA LEU A 36 1.02 21.43 -0.90
C LEU A 36 0.74 21.67 0.60
N PRO A 37 -0.13 20.87 1.25
CA PRO A 37 -0.43 21.07 2.66
C PRO A 37 0.77 20.72 3.55
N GLU A 38 0.92 21.43 4.68
CA GLU A 38 1.97 21.15 5.70
C GLU A 38 1.98 19.70 6.21
N SER A 39 0.82 19.04 6.20
CA SER A 39 0.70 17.61 6.53
C SER A 39 1.44 16.69 5.57
N HIS A 40 1.73 17.15 4.34
CA HIS A 40 2.40 16.40 3.27
C HIS A 40 3.80 16.96 2.94
N VAL A 41 4.30 17.95 3.70
CA VAL A 41 5.66 18.46 3.56
C VAL A 41 6.62 17.55 4.35
N TRP A 42 7.39 16.74 3.64
CA TRP A 42 8.41 15.87 4.23
C TRP A 42 9.75 16.60 4.28
N THR A 43 10.34 16.72 5.47
CA THR A 43 11.72 17.20 5.60
C THR A 43 12.65 16.06 5.22
N LEU A 44 13.29 16.16 4.05
CA LEU A 44 14.41 15.27 3.71
C LEU A 44 15.47 15.43 4.81
N GLN A 45 15.64 14.41 5.64
CA GLN A 45 16.96 14.18 6.21
C GLN A 45 17.82 13.87 5.00
N THR A 46 18.71 14.81 4.64
CA THR A 46 19.73 14.57 3.63
C THR A 46 20.49 13.33 4.07
N ALA A 47 20.12 12.18 3.51
CA ALA A 47 21.03 11.06 3.45
C ALA A 47 22.24 11.64 2.75
N ASP A 48 23.38 11.66 3.45
CA ASP A 48 24.65 12.05 2.87
C ASP A 48 24.74 11.37 1.51
N SER A 49 24.77 12.18 0.46
CA SER A 49 24.87 11.71 -0.92
C SER A 49 26.31 11.21 -1.08
N SER A 50 26.57 10.03 -0.53
CA SER A 50 27.74 9.24 -0.86
C SER A 50 27.65 8.90 -2.34
N GLU A 51 28.78 9.03 -3.00
CA GLU A 51 28.96 8.93 -4.44
C GLU A 51 28.15 7.79 -5.06
N SER A 52 27.54 8.08 -6.21
CA SER A 52 26.66 7.20 -6.97
C SER A 52 27.38 5.92 -7.43
N ALA A 53 27.51 4.94 -6.55
CA ALA A 53 27.68 3.57 -7.00
C ALA A 53 26.37 3.14 -7.68
N GLN A 54 26.48 2.62 -8.90
CA GLN A 54 25.37 2.04 -9.64
C GLN A 54 24.92 0.74 -8.96
N TYR A 55 24.17 0.89 -7.88
CA TYR A 55 23.51 -0.23 -7.21
C TYR A 55 22.20 -0.53 -7.96
N SER A 56 22.16 -1.63 -8.70
CA SER A 56 20.91 -2.16 -9.27
C SER A 56 20.31 -3.21 -8.34
N VAL A 57 19.03 -3.05 -8.00
CA VAL A 57 18.27 -4.05 -7.23
C VAL A 57 18.39 -5.42 -7.93
N PRO A 58 18.71 -6.52 -7.21
CA PRO A 58 18.85 -7.84 -7.80
C PRO A 58 17.59 -8.29 -8.55
N VAL A 59 17.77 -8.92 -9.71
CA VAL A 59 16.70 -9.56 -10.49
C VAL A 59 16.89 -11.08 -10.43
N ILE A 60 15.87 -11.79 -9.96
CA ILE A 60 15.91 -13.25 -9.76
C ILE A 60 15.01 -13.94 -10.78
N ASP A 61 15.59 -14.83 -11.56
CA ASP A 61 14.84 -15.77 -12.40
C ASP A 61 14.32 -16.92 -11.55
N LEU A 62 13.00 -17.06 -11.42
CA LEU A 62 12.39 -18.12 -10.61
C LEU A 62 12.52 -19.52 -11.22
N THR A 63 13.03 -19.64 -12.45
CA THR A 63 13.35 -20.91 -13.10
C THR A 63 14.80 -21.35 -12.92
N ALA A 64 15.64 -20.52 -12.27
CA ALA A 64 17.04 -20.83 -12.04
C ALA A 64 17.22 -22.05 -11.10
N PRO A 65 18.21 -22.92 -11.35
CA PRO A 65 18.44 -24.11 -10.52
C PRO A 65 18.70 -23.84 -9.02
N ASP A 66 19.23 -22.66 -8.67
CA ASP A 66 19.54 -22.25 -7.29
C ASP A 66 18.70 -21.04 -6.83
N VAL A 67 17.42 -20.98 -7.23
CA VAL A 67 16.52 -19.86 -6.88
C VAL A 67 16.45 -19.61 -5.37
N VAL A 68 16.51 -20.66 -4.53
CA VAL A 68 16.45 -20.53 -3.07
C VAL A 68 17.70 -19.82 -2.53
N GLY A 69 18.89 -20.17 -3.03
CA GLY A 69 20.14 -19.50 -2.66
C GLY A 69 20.16 -18.04 -3.10
N LEU A 70 19.72 -17.77 -4.33
CA LEU A 70 19.62 -16.42 -4.88
C LEU A 70 18.68 -15.52 -4.07
N VAL A 71 17.48 -16.02 -3.73
CA VAL A 71 16.52 -15.29 -2.88
C VAL A 71 17.09 -15.07 -1.48
N GLY A 72 17.71 -16.09 -0.88
CA GLY A 72 18.33 -15.99 0.44
C GLY A 72 19.42 -14.92 0.51
N ASN A 73 20.26 -14.85 -0.53
CA ASN A 73 21.33 -13.85 -0.64
C ASN A 73 20.75 -12.44 -0.85
N ALA A 74 19.78 -12.28 -1.75
CA ALA A 74 19.14 -10.99 -1.97
C ALA A 74 18.42 -10.47 -0.71
N CYS A 75 17.73 -11.34 0.03
CA CYS A 75 17.14 -10.98 1.32
C CYS A 75 18.19 -10.51 2.34
N ARG A 76 19.36 -11.17 2.40
CA ARG A 76 20.42 -10.86 3.38
C ARG A 76 21.17 -9.58 3.04
N GLU A 77 21.51 -9.40 1.77
CA GLU A 77 22.38 -8.31 1.31
C GLU A 77 21.59 -7.04 0.96
N TRP A 78 20.36 -7.20 0.44
CA TRP A 78 19.56 -6.09 -0.08
C TRP A 78 18.25 -5.87 0.66
N GLY A 79 17.61 -6.94 1.16
CA GLY A 79 16.26 -6.89 1.73
C GLY A 79 15.14 -6.66 0.69
N VAL A 80 15.49 -6.55 -0.59
CA VAL A 80 14.57 -6.37 -1.73
C VAL A 80 15.16 -7.01 -3.00
N PHE A 81 14.30 -7.51 -3.88
CA PHE A 81 14.65 -8.04 -5.20
C PHE A 81 13.46 -7.96 -6.14
N GLN A 82 13.72 -8.02 -7.44
CA GLN A 82 12.71 -8.22 -8.48
C GLN A 82 12.71 -9.68 -8.92
N VAL A 83 11.58 -10.16 -9.44
CA VAL A 83 11.45 -11.53 -9.97
C VAL A 83 11.02 -11.53 -11.43
N ILE A 84 11.57 -12.47 -12.20
CA ILE A 84 11.15 -12.77 -13.57
C ILE A 84 10.82 -14.26 -13.70
N ASN A 85 10.13 -14.63 -14.79
CA ASN A 85 9.68 -16.01 -15.04
C ASN A 85 8.88 -16.61 -13.88
N HIS A 86 8.06 -15.78 -13.23
CA HIS A 86 7.27 -16.16 -12.05
C HIS A 86 6.00 -16.98 -12.35
N GLY A 87 5.70 -17.25 -13.63
CA GLY A 87 4.54 -18.04 -14.05
C GLY A 87 3.18 -17.33 -13.99
N VAL A 88 3.07 -16.18 -13.31
CA VAL A 88 1.88 -15.32 -13.39
C VAL A 88 1.66 -14.83 -14.83
N PRO A 89 0.46 -15.03 -15.43
CA PRO A 89 0.16 -14.59 -16.79
C PRO A 89 0.29 -13.08 -16.97
N LEU A 90 0.89 -12.65 -18.09
CA LEU A 90 1.09 -11.23 -18.36
C LEU A 90 -0.23 -10.44 -18.49
N GLY A 91 -1.25 -11.03 -19.12
CA GLY A 91 -2.57 -10.39 -19.27
C GLY A 91 -3.27 -10.09 -17.93
N LEU A 92 -2.93 -10.80 -16.85
CA LEU A 92 -3.48 -10.51 -15.52
C LEU A 92 -2.98 -9.16 -14.99
N PHE A 93 -1.78 -8.72 -15.36
CA PHE A 93 -1.27 -7.41 -14.97
C PHE A 93 -2.05 -6.28 -15.66
N ASP A 94 -2.37 -6.46 -16.95
CA ASP A 94 -3.18 -5.51 -17.71
C ASP A 94 -4.59 -5.38 -17.10
N GLU A 95 -5.19 -6.51 -16.71
CA GLU A 95 -6.49 -6.54 -16.02
C GLU A 95 -6.44 -5.82 -14.67
N VAL A 96 -5.45 -6.15 -13.82
CA VAL A 96 -5.27 -5.49 -12.51
C VAL A 96 -5.07 -3.98 -12.67
N GLU A 97 -4.29 -3.55 -13.67
CA GLU A 97 -4.07 -2.14 -13.96
C GLU A 97 -5.38 -1.46 -14.43
N ALA A 98 -6.14 -2.10 -15.32
CA ALA A 98 -7.41 -1.59 -15.80
C ALA A 98 -8.45 -1.44 -14.67
N HIS A 99 -8.60 -2.45 -13.82
CA HIS A 99 -9.49 -2.40 -12.66
C HIS A 99 -9.04 -1.36 -11.63
N SER A 100 -7.74 -1.21 -11.41
CA SER A 100 -7.19 -0.18 -10.53
C SER A 100 -7.51 1.23 -11.05
N LYS A 101 -7.27 1.48 -12.35
CA LYS A 101 -7.63 2.75 -13.00
C LYS A 101 -9.12 3.03 -12.91
N ARG A 102 -9.97 2.02 -13.13
CA ARG A 102 -11.43 2.16 -13.00
C ARG A 102 -11.83 2.53 -11.57
N LEU A 103 -11.26 1.89 -10.55
CA LEU A 103 -11.55 2.18 -9.14
C LEU A 103 -11.12 3.60 -8.76
N PHE A 104 -9.87 3.97 -9.03
CA PHE A 104 -9.35 5.27 -8.61
C PHE A 104 -9.86 6.43 -9.47
N GLY A 105 -10.32 6.17 -10.69
CA GLY A 105 -11.03 7.11 -11.56
C GLY A 105 -12.47 7.42 -11.14
N LEU A 106 -13.04 6.69 -10.17
CA LEU A 106 -14.36 7.01 -9.63
C LEU A 106 -14.36 8.37 -8.89
N PRO A 107 -15.50 9.10 -8.88
CA PRO A 107 -15.65 10.29 -8.06
C PRO A 107 -15.35 10.01 -6.58
N ALA A 108 -14.76 10.97 -5.87
CA ALA A 108 -14.39 10.81 -4.46
C ALA A 108 -15.56 10.32 -3.59
N GLN A 109 -16.76 10.89 -3.78
CA GLN A 109 -17.98 10.47 -3.07
C GLN A 109 -18.33 9.00 -3.29
N GLN A 110 -18.06 8.45 -4.48
CA GLN A 110 -18.30 7.05 -4.77
C GLN A 110 -17.26 6.16 -4.08
N LYS A 111 -15.98 6.54 -4.13
CA LYS A 111 -14.90 5.86 -3.38
C LYS A 111 -15.14 5.89 -1.87
N HIS A 112 -15.77 6.96 -1.36
CA HIS A 112 -16.07 7.10 0.07
C HIS A 112 -17.08 6.09 0.62
N LYS A 113 -17.88 5.44 -0.25
CA LYS A 113 -18.83 4.39 0.17
C LYS A 113 -18.13 3.20 0.80
N VAL A 114 -16.85 2.99 0.49
CA VAL A 114 -16.04 1.87 0.96
C VAL A 114 -14.84 2.34 1.77
N LEU A 115 -14.97 3.47 2.49
CA LEU A 115 -13.94 3.93 3.42
C LEU A 115 -13.63 2.82 4.43
N ARG A 116 -12.34 2.50 4.58
CA ARG A 116 -11.88 1.55 5.58
C ARG A 116 -12.24 2.05 6.97
N LEU A 117 -13.00 1.28 7.74
CA LEU A 117 -13.34 1.66 9.11
C LEU A 117 -12.10 1.57 10.03
N PRO A 118 -12.02 2.34 11.14
CA PRO A 118 -10.84 2.37 12.03
C PRO A 118 -10.34 1.01 12.53
N ASN A 119 -11.24 0.02 12.66
CA ASN A 119 -10.94 -1.32 13.14
C ASN A 119 -10.90 -2.38 12.02
N GLU A 120 -11.04 -1.95 10.77
CA GLU A 120 -11.01 -2.82 9.61
C GLU A 120 -9.68 -2.69 8.85
N SER A 121 -9.32 -3.77 8.16
CA SER A 121 -8.12 -3.84 7.34
C SER A 121 -8.37 -3.53 5.87
N THR A 122 -9.60 -3.73 5.40
CA THR A 122 -9.99 -3.63 3.98
C THR A 122 -10.74 -2.33 3.74
N GLY A 123 -10.56 -1.71 2.57
CA GLY A 123 -11.31 -0.54 2.13
C GLY A 123 -10.42 0.59 1.61
N TYR A 124 -11.09 1.64 1.14
CA TYR A 124 -10.50 2.87 0.64
C TYR A 124 -9.97 3.73 1.78
N GLY A 125 -8.80 4.33 1.60
CA GLY A 125 -8.25 5.26 2.57
C GLY A 125 -6.76 5.44 2.42
N VAL A 126 -6.18 6.14 3.39
CA VAL A 126 -4.72 6.29 3.45
C VAL A 126 -4.03 4.94 3.73
N ALA A 127 -2.73 4.82 3.46
CA ALA A 127 -1.96 3.62 3.70
C ALA A 127 -1.98 3.28 5.19
N ARG A 128 -2.05 1.99 5.50
CA ARG A 128 -2.13 1.55 6.91
C ARG A 128 -0.91 1.91 7.74
N ILE A 129 0.23 2.16 7.10
CA ILE A 129 1.47 2.57 7.76
C ILE A 129 1.49 4.06 8.13
N SER A 130 0.55 4.87 7.62
CA SER A 130 0.54 6.32 7.84
C SER A 130 0.66 6.74 9.32
N PRO A 131 0.05 6.05 10.29
CA PRO A 131 0.20 6.39 11.71
C PRO A 131 1.63 6.25 12.28
N PHE A 132 2.55 5.58 11.58
CA PHE A 132 3.95 5.50 11.98
C PHE A 132 4.78 6.72 11.55
N PHE A 133 4.17 7.67 10.82
CA PHE A 133 4.83 8.87 10.32
C PHE A 133 4.14 10.12 10.87
N SER A 134 4.94 11.18 11.09
CA SER A 134 4.41 12.49 11.51
C SER A 134 3.83 13.29 10.34
N LYS A 135 4.05 12.84 9.10
CA LYS A 135 3.58 13.44 7.85
C LYS A 135 2.78 12.40 7.05
N LEU A 136 1.80 12.87 6.29
CA LEU A 136 0.97 12.06 5.39
C LEU A 136 1.68 11.88 4.05
N MET A 137 1.49 10.72 3.44
CA MET A 137 1.98 10.42 2.10
C MET A 137 1.06 11.01 1.03
N TRP A 138 1.65 11.45 -0.08
CA TRP A 138 0.92 11.88 -1.28
C TRP A 138 0.35 10.67 -2.03
N HIS A 139 -0.73 10.09 -1.49
CA HIS A 139 -1.38 8.95 -2.12
C HIS A 139 -2.86 8.83 -1.72
N GLU A 140 -3.59 8.06 -2.52
CA GLU A 140 -4.81 7.36 -2.11
C GLU A 140 -4.59 5.85 -2.26
N GLY A 141 -5.35 5.04 -1.52
CA GLY A 141 -5.16 3.60 -1.54
C GLY A 141 -6.45 2.83 -1.29
N PHE A 142 -6.46 1.58 -1.74
CA PHE A 142 -7.51 0.62 -1.45
C PHE A 142 -6.86 -0.67 -0.98
N THR A 143 -7.13 -1.08 0.25
CA THR A 143 -6.58 -2.32 0.81
C THR A 143 -7.58 -3.45 0.66
N ILE A 144 -7.16 -4.60 0.14
CA ILE A 144 -7.97 -5.82 0.07
C ILE A 144 -7.37 -6.86 1.00
N MET A 145 -8.08 -7.22 2.06
CA MET A 145 -7.74 -8.34 2.94
C MET A 145 -8.95 -9.28 3.08
N GLY A 146 -8.78 -10.57 2.81
CA GLY A 146 -9.84 -11.57 2.91
C GLY A 146 -10.93 -11.43 1.83
N GLY A 147 -12.13 -11.93 2.11
CA GLY A 147 -13.24 -12.05 1.14
C GLY A 147 -14.12 -10.81 0.93
N SER A 148 -13.79 -9.66 1.51
CA SER A 148 -14.66 -8.45 1.45
C SER A 148 -14.57 -7.66 0.14
N ALA A 149 -13.70 -8.04 -0.79
CA ALA A 149 -13.56 -7.39 -2.10
C ALA A 149 -14.89 -7.29 -2.85
N ILE A 150 -15.70 -8.36 -2.83
CA ILE A 150 -16.97 -8.40 -3.56
C ILE A 150 -18.03 -7.46 -2.95
N GLU A 151 -18.06 -7.32 -1.63
CA GLU A 151 -19.00 -6.43 -0.95
C GLU A 151 -18.66 -4.97 -1.20
N HIS A 152 -17.37 -4.64 -1.31
CA HIS A 152 -16.94 -3.32 -1.77
C HIS A 152 -17.26 -3.10 -3.25
N ALA A 153 -17.05 -4.10 -4.11
CA ALA A 153 -17.39 -4.02 -5.52
C ALA A 153 -18.89 -3.76 -5.73
N LYS A 154 -19.77 -4.42 -4.97
CA LYS A 154 -21.23 -4.17 -5.00
C LYS A 154 -21.59 -2.73 -4.61
N GLN A 155 -20.88 -2.14 -3.65
CA GLN A 155 -21.11 -0.76 -3.23
C GLN A 155 -20.59 0.26 -4.26
N LEU A 156 -19.46 -0.04 -4.90
CA LEU A 156 -18.83 0.81 -5.91
C LEU A 156 -19.51 0.71 -7.29
N TRP A 157 -19.95 -0.48 -7.69
CA TRP A 157 -20.57 -0.76 -8.98
C TRP A 157 -21.82 -1.65 -8.83
N PRO A 158 -22.95 -1.12 -8.30
CA PRO A 158 -24.13 -1.92 -7.99
C PRO A 158 -24.69 -2.73 -9.18
N LEU A 159 -24.47 -2.26 -10.41
CA LEU A 159 -24.96 -2.90 -11.64
C LEU A 159 -23.89 -3.70 -12.40
N GLU A 160 -22.60 -3.53 -12.07
CA GLU A 160 -21.46 -4.04 -12.85
C GLU A 160 -20.41 -4.76 -11.98
N TYR A 161 -20.72 -5.05 -10.72
CA TYR A 161 -19.78 -5.71 -9.78
C TYR A 161 -19.33 -7.10 -10.24
N GLN A 162 -20.02 -7.69 -11.22
CA GLN A 162 -19.70 -9.01 -11.75
C GLN A 162 -18.38 -9.06 -12.52
N GLU A 163 -17.92 -7.92 -13.05
CA GLU A 163 -16.64 -7.85 -13.76
C GLU A 163 -15.43 -7.92 -12.82
N PHE A 164 -15.65 -7.93 -11.50
CA PHE A 164 -14.60 -8.10 -10.50
C PHE A 164 -14.41 -9.58 -10.07
N TRP A 165 -15.04 -10.54 -10.77
CA TRP A 165 -14.88 -11.98 -10.52
C TRP A 165 -15.13 -12.85 -11.77
#